data_AF-A0A8J6YCF5-F1
#
_entry.id   AF-A0A8J6YCF5-F1
#
_cell.length_a   1.000
_cell.length_b   1.000
_cell.length_c   1.000
_cell.angle_alpha   90.00
_cell.angle_beta   90.00
_cell.angle_gamma   90.00
#
_symmetry.space_group_name_H-M   'P 1'
#
loop_
_entity.id
_entity.type
_entity.pdbx_description
1 polymer ?
#
loop_
_entity_poly.entity_id
_entity_poly.type
_entity_poly.pdbx_seq_one_letter_code
_entity_poly.pdbx_strand_id
1 'polypeptide(L)'
;IRSEGHGISDEAREKLREFRTGKKRPDISRQVKCVETGEVFESIRAVARWCNVPASNLVMLLKGKGRTLGGYHWIYADEDEEAALERIRQMPEGHKPTKEAIEKLRQAKIGKNLSPEHSEKIRQSHIGKKWKPSTYEKRCRKVLCVETGETFPSIKAAAEFYNLKRPNISAVLSGNGKTCGGFHWEYVDGQPPQARSEEFRNKIGKPVRCIETGIIYSSISAAAEAFGVTDAAIGKVLSGRNEKSCGYHWEFLTA
;
A
#
# COMPACT_ATOMS: atom_id res chain seq x y z
N ILE A 1 6.38 -41.01 4.42
CA ILE A 1 5.42 -41.23 5.51
C ILE A 1 5.54 -40.03 6.43
N ARG A 2 4.63 -39.05 6.33
CA ARG A 2 4.65 -37.86 7.18
C ARG A 2 4.07 -38.26 8.53
N SER A 3 4.86 -38.11 9.59
CA SER A 3 4.44 -38.37 10.97
C SER A 3 3.27 -37.46 11.32
N GLU A 4 2.15 -38.06 11.70
CA GLU A 4 0.98 -37.36 12.19
C GLU A 4 1.36 -36.59 13.46
N GLY A 5 1.17 -35.28 13.42
CA GLY A 5 1.39 -34.42 14.57
C GLY A 5 0.46 -34.83 15.70
N HIS A 6 1.00 -34.94 16.91
CA HIS A 6 0.23 -35.24 18.12
C HIS A 6 -0.73 -34.07 18.41
N GLY A 7 -1.92 -34.12 17.81
CA GLY A 7 -3.00 -33.19 18.07
C GLY A 7 -3.71 -33.56 19.37
N ILE A 8 -3.92 -32.57 20.24
CA ILE A 8 -4.75 -32.73 21.44
C ILE A 8 -6.18 -33.07 21.00
N SER A 9 -6.77 -34.14 21.56
CA SER A 9 -8.14 -34.57 21.24
C SER A 9 -9.17 -33.49 21.58
N ASP A 10 -10.31 -33.48 20.89
CA ASP A 10 -11.34 -32.48 21.12
C ASP A 10 -11.94 -32.56 22.53
N GLU A 11 -12.03 -33.76 23.11
CA GLU A 11 -12.38 -33.96 24.53
C GLU A 11 -11.35 -33.33 25.49
N ALA A 12 -10.07 -33.40 25.16
CA ALA A 12 -9.03 -32.75 25.95
C ALA A 12 -9.07 -31.22 25.80
N ARG A 13 -9.50 -30.68 24.64
CA ARG A 13 -9.77 -29.25 24.46
C ARG A 13 -10.99 -28.77 25.24
N GLU A 14 -12.06 -29.57 25.29
CA GLU A 14 -13.29 -29.30 26.06
C GLU A 14 -12.96 -29.22 27.55
N LYS A 15 -12.27 -30.22 28.10
CA LYS A 15 -11.81 -30.25 29.50
C LYS A 15 -10.91 -29.05 29.84
N LEU A 16 -10.03 -28.66 28.91
CA LEU A 16 -9.19 -27.47 29.06
C LEU A 16 -9.99 -26.15 29.00
N ARG A 17 -11.08 -26.09 28.24
CA ARG A 17 -12.00 -24.94 28.20
C ARG A 17 -12.77 -24.81 29.51
N GLU A 18 -13.40 -25.89 29.97
CA GLU A 18 -14.15 -25.93 31.24
C GLU A 18 -13.27 -25.60 32.44
N PHE A 19 -12.02 -26.07 32.46
CA PHE A 19 -11.06 -25.72 33.51
C PHE A 19 -10.68 -24.23 33.52
N ARG A 20 -10.76 -23.55 32.37
CA ARG A 20 -10.38 -22.14 32.20
C ARG A 20 -11.55 -21.18 32.42
N THR A 21 -12.79 -21.59 32.20
CA THR A 21 -13.99 -20.73 32.27
C THR A 21 -14.30 -20.17 33.67
N GLY A 22 -13.65 -20.64 34.73
CA GLY A 22 -13.80 -20.11 36.09
C GLY A 22 -12.56 -19.45 36.70
N LYS A 23 -11.38 -19.56 36.06
CA LYS A 23 -10.12 -19.05 36.62
C LYS A 23 -9.74 -17.74 35.91
N LYS A 24 -10.24 -16.61 36.42
CA LYS A 24 -9.57 -15.33 36.14
C LYS A 24 -8.15 -15.47 36.66
N ARG A 25 -7.16 -15.27 35.78
CA ARG A 25 -5.77 -15.13 36.24
C ARG A 25 -5.78 -13.97 37.25
N PRO A 26 -5.13 -14.12 38.43
CA PRO A 26 -5.03 -13.01 39.36
C PRO A 26 -4.50 -11.79 38.61
N ASP A 27 -5.18 -10.67 38.80
CA ASP A 27 -4.92 -9.43 38.09
C ASP A 27 -3.68 -8.75 38.68
N ILE A 28 -2.52 -9.33 38.38
CA ILE A 28 -1.22 -8.72 38.65
C ILE A 28 -0.82 -7.89 37.43
N SER A 29 -1.77 -7.26 36.73
CA SER A 29 -1.44 -6.38 35.63
C SER A 29 -0.79 -5.12 36.20
N ARG A 30 0.51 -4.98 35.96
CA ARG A 30 1.23 -3.77 36.36
C ARG A 30 0.68 -2.60 35.56
N GLN A 31 0.39 -1.52 36.27
CA GLN A 31 -0.02 -0.26 35.67
C GLN A 31 1.13 0.32 34.86
N VAL A 32 0.80 1.01 33.78
CA VAL A 32 1.76 1.58 32.84
C VAL A 32 1.46 3.06 32.69
N LYS A 33 2.48 3.90 32.84
CA LYS A 33 2.39 5.35 32.72
C LYS A 33 2.96 5.81 31.38
N CYS A 34 2.27 6.74 30.72
CA CYS A 34 2.84 7.54 29.64
C CYS A 34 3.62 8.70 30.25
N VAL A 35 4.88 8.88 29.85
CA VAL A 35 5.74 9.94 30.40
C VAL A 35 5.25 11.31 29.93
N GLU A 36 4.91 11.45 28.65
CA GLU A 36 4.58 12.75 28.06
C GLU A 36 3.21 13.28 28.50
N THR A 37 2.20 12.40 28.62
CA THR A 37 0.85 12.81 29.02
C THR A 37 0.62 12.68 30.53
N GLY A 38 1.50 11.96 31.24
CA GLY A 38 1.33 11.59 32.65
C GLY A 38 0.22 10.58 32.91
N GLU A 39 -0.50 10.13 31.88
CA GLU A 39 -1.64 9.21 32.02
C GLU A 39 -1.19 7.83 32.49
N VAL A 40 -1.89 7.28 33.47
CA VAL A 40 -1.65 5.93 34.01
C VAL A 40 -2.77 5.00 33.55
N PHE A 41 -2.37 3.91 32.91
CA PHE A 41 -3.26 2.88 32.40
C PHE A 41 -3.24 1.67 33.33
N GLU A 42 -4.41 1.05 33.51
CA GLU A 42 -4.59 -0.16 34.33
C GLU A 42 -3.69 -1.33 33.88
N SER A 43 -3.36 -1.41 32.59
CA SER A 43 -2.57 -2.51 32.05
C SER A 43 -1.95 -2.19 30.68
N ILE A 44 -0.94 -2.97 30.33
CA ILE A 44 -0.34 -3.02 28.97
C ILE A 44 -1.42 -3.17 27.88
N ARG A 45 -2.51 -3.90 28.15
CA ARG A 45 -3.60 -4.08 27.16
C ARG A 45 -4.44 -2.83 26.97
N ALA A 46 -4.63 -2.04 28.02
CA ALA A 46 -5.35 -0.77 27.91
C ALA A 46 -4.56 0.20 27.00
N VAL A 47 -3.25 0.32 27.20
CA VAL A 47 -2.36 1.09 26.31
C VAL A 47 -2.37 0.56 24.88
N ALA A 48 -2.27 -0.76 24.70
CA ALA A 48 -2.27 -1.37 23.37
C ALA A 48 -3.54 -1.06 22.56
N ARG A 49 -4.70 -1.05 23.23
CA ARG A 49 -5.98 -0.63 22.65
C ARG A 49 -5.97 0.85 22.30
N TRP A 50 -5.48 1.69 23.21
CA TRP A 50 -5.38 3.14 23.00
C TRP A 50 -4.49 3.51 21.80
N CYS A 51 -3.30 2.91 21.72
CA CYS A 51 -2.37 3.07 20.59
C CYS A 51 -2.78 2.35 19.30
N ASN A 52 -3.80 1.48 19.34
CA ASN A 52 -4.20 0.57 18.26
C ASN A 52 -3.03 -0.29 17.71
N VAL A 53 -2.28 -0.92 18.62
CA VAL A 53 -1.10 -1.73 18.32
C VAL A 53 -1.13 -3.07 19.09
N PRO A 54 -0.44 -4.12 18.60
CA PRO A 54 -0.32 -5.36 19.35
C PRO A 54 0.34 -5.13 20.72
N ALA A 55 -0.24 -5.68 21.79
CA ALA A 55 0.30 -5.57 23.15
C ALA A 55 1.73 -6.12 23.28
N SER A 56 2.13 -7.04 22.40
CA SER A 56 3.51 -7.55 22.31
C SER A 56 4.54 -6.44 22.10
N ASN A 57 4.19 -5.37 21.39
CA ASN A 57 5.10 -4.26 21.10
C ASN A 57 5.42 -3.49 22.37
N LEU A 58 4.39 -3.21 23.20
CA LEU A 58 4.59 -2.55 24.49
C LEU A 58 5.37 -3.44 25.46
N VAL A 59 5.15 -4.75 25.46
CA VAL A 59 5.96 -5.69 26.23
C VAL A 59 7.43 -5.67 25.79
N MET A 60 7.72 -5.59 24.50
CA MET A 60 9.09 -5.48 24.00
C MET A 60 9.73 -4.15 24.39
N LEU A 61 8.98 -3.05 24.32
CA LEU A 61 9.41 -1.72 24.73
C LEU A 61 9.76 -1.69 26.22
N LEU A 62 8.85 -2.14 27.09
CA LEU A 62 9.07 -2.17 28.55
C LEU A 62 10.19 -3.15 28.97
N LYS A 63 10.58 -4.09 28.10
CA LYS A 63 11.77 -4.96 28.27
C LYS A 63 13.05 -4.35 27.69
N GLY A 64 13.02 -3.11 27.24
CA GLY A 64 14.15 -2.38 26.70
C GLY A 64 14.55 -2.76 25.27
N LYS A 65 13.65 -3.38 24.50
CA LYS A 65 13.87 -3.73 23.08
C LYS A 65 13.26 -2.73 22.11
N GLY A 66 12.82 -1.57 22.61
CA GLY A 66 12.22 -0.50 21.83
C GLY A 66 12.18 0.79 22.65
N ARG A 67 12.18 1.94 21.96
CA ARG A 67 12.18 3.28 22.59
C ARG A 67 10.78 3.84 22.78
N THR A 68 9.97 3.87 21.73
CA THR A 68 8.65 4.51 21.73
C THR A 68 7.58 3.60 21.15
N LEU A 69 6.33 3.83 21.56
CA LEU A 69 5.15 3.20 20.99
C LEU A 69 4.10 4.26 20.73
N GLY A 70 3.67 4.38 19.47
CA GLY A 70 2.75 5.45 19.06
C GLY A 70 3.36 6.85 19.15
N GLY A 71 4.68 6.98 19.27
CA GLY A 71 5.38 8.25 19.48
C GLY A 71 5.63 8.61 20.95
N TYR A 72 5.14 7.81 21.90
CA TYR A 72 5.24 8.08 23.34
C TYR A 72 6.20 7.13 24.06
N HIS A 73 6.73 7.59 25.20
CA HIS A 73 7.50 6.80 26.13
C HIS A 73 6.59 6.18 27.20
N TRP A 74 6.82 4.91 27.47
CA TRP A 74 6.02 4.11 28.38
C TRP A 74 6.91 3.49 29.44
N ILE A 75 6.50 3.64 30.70
CA ILE A 75 7.19 3.09 31.87
C ILE A 75 6.19 2.39 32.77
N TYR A 76 6.63 1.50 33.65
CA TYR A 76 5.71 0.99 34.67
C TYR A 76 5.46 2.06 35.73
N ALA A 77 4.24 2.12 36.27
CA ALA A 77 3.87 3.14 37.26
C ALA A 77 4.57 2.95 38.62
N ASP A 78 5.11 1.76 38.88
CA ASP A 78 5.89 1.39 40.07
C ASP A 78 7.41 1.51 39.86
N GLU A 79 7.88 1.88 38.67
CA GLU A 79 9.30 2.10 38.34
C GLU A 79 9.70 3.55 38.60
N ASP A 80 10.95 3.78 39.01
CA ASP A 80 11.52 5.13 39.10
C ASP A 80 11.60 5.77 37.71
N GLU A 81 10.98 6.94 37.57
CA GLU A 81 10.80 7.60 36.27
C GLU A 81 12.13 8.04 35.66
N GLU A 82 13.04 8.62 36.46
CA GLU A 82 14.34 9.06 35.99
C GLU A 82 15.23 7.88 35.56
N ALA A 83 15.26 6.80 36.34
CA ALA A 83 15.98 5.59 35.96
C ALA A 83 15.42 4.96 34.66
N ALA A 84 14.09 4.95 34.50
CA ALA A 84 13.44 4.42 33.31
C ALA A 84 13.72 5.29 32.07
N LEU A 85 13.70 6.61 32.22
CA LEU A 85 14.03 7.57 31.17
C LEU A 85 15.51 7.51 30.77
N GLU A 86 16.40 7.38 31.74
CA GLU A 86 17.83 7.25 31.48
C GLU A 86 18.14 5.96 30.70
N ARG A 87 17.50 4.85 31.07
CA ARG A 87 17.55 3.60 30.30
C ARG A 87 17.07 3.80 28.86
N ILE A 88 16.00 4.56 28.63
CA ILE A 88 15.49 4.86 27.29
C ILE A 88 16.46 5.77 26.50
N ARG A 89 17.03 6.80 27.14
CA ARG A 89 18.01 7.73 26.53
C ARG A 89 19.25 7.01 26.04
N GLN A 90 19.73 6.02 26.78
CA GLN A 90 20.90 5.22 26.43
C GLN A 90 20.67 4.22 25.28
N MET A 91 19.41 3.93 24.91
CA MET A 91 19.14 3.03 23.78
C MET A 91 19.57 3.67 22.46
N PRO A 92 20.11 2.93 21.49
CA PRO A 92 20.33 3.49 20.15
C PRO A 92 19.01 3.89 19.50
N GLU A 93 18.98 5.02 18.79
CA GLU A 93 17.84 5.40 17.95
C GLU A 93 17.58 4.32 16.89
N GLY A 94 16.30 4.12 16.53
CA GLY A 94 15.89 3.09 15.58
C GLY A 94 16.78 3.09 14.34
N HIS A 95 17.41 1.95 14.06
CA HIS A 95 18.41 1.85 12.99
C HIS A 95 17.73 2.02 11.62
N LYS A 96 17.82 3.23 11.05
CA LYS A 96 17.60 3.43 9.61
C LYS A 96 18.83 2.86 8.90
N PRO A 97 18.67 1.88 8.00
CA PRO A 97 19.80 1.33 7.25
C PRO A 97 20.59 2.47 6.57
N THR A 98 21.91 2.44 6.69
CA THR A 98 22.76 3.45 6.04
C THR A 98 22.58 3.41 4.53
N LYS A 99 22.84 4.53 3.84
CA LYS A 99 22.83 4.56 2.35
C LYS A 99 23.73 3.47 1.77
N GLU A 100 24.88 3.23 2.40
CA GLU A 100 25.82 2.17 2.04
C GLU A 100 25.21 0.77 2.23
N ALA A 101 24.49 0.50 3.32
CA ALA A 101 23.83 -0.78 3.55
C ALA A 101 22.70 -1.04 2.53
N ILE A 102 21.92 0.00 2.20
CA ILE A 102 20.89 -0.07 1.15
C ILE A 102 21.53 -0.39 -0.20
N GLU A 103 22.64 0.28 -0.54
CA GLU A 103 23.34 0.06 -1.80
C GLU A 103 24.01 -1.33 -1.85
N LYS A 104 24.60 -1.82 -0.75
CA LYS A 104 25.10 -3.21 -0.67
C LYS A 104 24.00 -4.23 -0.90
N LEU A 105 22.81 -4.04 -0.31
CA LEU A 105 21.66 -4.91 -0.52
C LEU A 105 21.14 -4.84 -1.96
N ARG A 106 21.17 -3.66 -2.58
CA ARG A 106 20.81 -3.47 -3.99
C ARG A 106 21.80 -4.19 -4.89
N GLN A 107 23.10 -3.97 -4.72
CA GLN A 107 24.17 -4.64 -5.46
C GLN A 107 24.07 -6.16 -5.34
N ALA A 108 23.77 -6.69 -4.14
CA ALA A 108 23.60 -8.11 -3.93
C ALA A 108 22.39 -8.73 -4.65
N LYS A 109 21.42 -7.92 -5.11
CA LYS A 109 20.22 -8.35 -5.83
C LYS A 109 20.29 -8.06 -7.34
N ILE A 110 21.10 -7.10 -7.76
CA ILE A 110 21.32 -6.82 -9.18
C ILE A 110 21.86 -8.09 -9.87
N GLY A 111 21.23 -8.47 -10.99
CA GLY A 111 21.65 -9.62 -11.79
C GLY A 111 21.22 -11.00 -11.27
N LYS A 112 20.63 -11.08 -10.07
CA LYS A 112 20.03 -12.33 -9.57
C LYS A 112 18.66 -12.56 -10.19
N ASN A 113 18.66 -13.02 -11.43
CA ASN A 113 17.47 -13.54 -12.08
C ASN A 113 17.19 -14.96 -11.58
N LEU A 114 15.92 -15.36 -11.59
CA LEU A 114 15.56 -16.74 -11.27
C LEU A 114 16.28 -17.69 -12.24
N SER A 115 16.85 -18.77 -11.71
CA SER A 115 17.45 -19.82 -12.55
C SER A 115 16.44 -20.27 -13.62
N PRO A 116 16.88 -20.61 -14.84
CA PRO A 116 16.00 -21.15 -15.87
C PRO A 116 15.15 -22.32 -15.35
N GLU A 117 15.73 -23.20 -14.54
CA GLU A 117 15.03 -24.34 -13.93
C GLU A 117 13.92 -23.89 -12.96
N HIS A 118 14.21 -22.89 -12.13
CA HIS A 118 13.23 -22.36 -11.18
C HIS A 118 12.10 -21.63 -11.89
N SER A 119 12.44 -20.86 -12.94
CA SER A 119 11.47 -20.17 -13.79
C SER A 119 10.54 -21.17 -14.48
N GLU A 120 11.09 -22.27 -15.02
CA GLU A 120 10.30 -23.32 -15.66
C GLU A 120 9.43 -24.08 -14.66
N LYS A 121 9.92 -24.33 -13.44
CA LYS A 121 9.11 -24.92 -12.36
C LYS A 121 7.90 -24.05 -12.01
N ILE A 122 8.08 -22.72 -11.92
CA ILE A 122 6.97 -21.78 -11.72
C ILE A 122 6.00 -21.86 -12.90
N ARG A 123 6.51 -21.84 -14.14
CA ARG A 123 5.69 -21.93 -15.35
C ARG A 123 4.85 -23.20 -15.38
N GLN A 124 5.47 -24.37 -15.20
CA GLN A 124 4.80 -25.67 -15.12
C GLN A 124 3.70 -25.67 -14.06
N SER A 125 3.93 -25.04 -12.91
CA SER A 125 2.93 -24.94 -11.85
C SER A 125 1.70 -24.10 -12.23
N HIS A 126 1.80 -23.22 -13.22
CA HIS A 126 0.70 -22.38 -13.70
C HIS A 126 -0.01 -22.94 -14.93
N ILE A 127 0.62 -23.85 -15.68
CA ILE A 127 0.00 -24.50 -16.84
C ILE A 127 -1.26 -25.26 -16.39
N GLY A 128 -2.37 -25.04 -17.09
CA GLY A 128 -3.65 -25.70 -16.83
C GLY A 128 -4.45 -25.16 -15.63
N LYS A 129 -3.88 -24.29 -14.79
CA LYS A 129 -4.63 -23.68 -13.69
C LYS A 129 -5.64 -22.67 -14.20
N LYS A 130 -6.92 -22.98 -14.06
CA LYS A 130 -8.02 -22.04 -14.31
C LYS A 130 -8.21 -21.11 -13.12
N TRP A 131 -8.60 -19.89 -13.42
CA TRP A 131 -9.03 -18.94 -12.39
C TRP A 131 -10.32 -19.42 -11.73
N LYS A 132 -10.52 -19.03 -10.47
CA LYS A 132 -11.82 -19.17 -9.82
C LYS A 132 -12.88 -18.38 -10.61
N PRO A 133 -14.14 -18.83 -10.70
CA PRO A 133 -15.18 -18.15 -11.48
C PRO A 133 -15.31 -16.66 -11.15
N SER A 134 -15.31 -16.29 -9.87
CA SER A 134 -15.39 -14.89 -9.43
C SER A 134 -14.19 -14.03 -9.85
N THR A 135 -13.00 -14.62 -9.98
CA THR A 135 -11.83 -13.92 -10.52
C THR A 135 -11.91 -13.80 -12.04
N TYR A 136 -12.45 -14.82 -12.70
CA TYR A 136 -12.65 -14.83 -14.15
C TYR A 136 -13.62 -13.74 -14.57
N GLU A 137 -14.78 -13.62 -13.93
CA GLU A 137 -15.78 -12.58 -14.21
C GLU A 137 -15.20 -11.17 -14.11
N LYS A 138 -14.42 -10.89 -13.05
CA LYS A 138 -13.77 -9.58 -12.87
C LYS A 138 -12.71 -9.27 -13.92
N ARG A 139 -11.98 -10.28 -14.39
CA ARG A 139 -10.84 -10.11 -15.32
C ARG A 139 -11.23 -10.23 -16.80
N CYS A 140 -12.33 -10.90 -17.10
CA CYS A 140 -12.84 -11.18 -18.45
C CYS A 140 -14.24 -10.57 -18.61
N ARG A 141 -14.37 -9.29 -18.26
CA ARG A 141 -15.61 -8.53 -18.47
C ARG A 141 -15.85 -8.30 -19.96
N LYS A 142 -17.10 -8.49 -20.39
CA LYS A 142 -17.54 -8.27 -21.77
C LYS A 142 -17.50 -6.78 -22.11
N VAL A 143 -17.14 -6.47 -23.35
CA VAL A 143 -17.02 -5.09 -23.84
C VAL A 143 -17.81 -4.91 -25.13
N LEU A 144 -18.37 -3.73 -25.32
CA LEU A 144 -19.14 -3.30 -26.48
C LEU A 144 -18.34 -2.25 -27.23
N CYS A 145 -18.28 -2.37 -28.56
CA CYS A 145 -17.92 -1.28 -29.45
C CYS A 145 -19.17 -0.46 -29.76
N VAL A 146 -19.18 0.82 -29.40
CA VAL A 146 -20.40 1.66 -29.48
C VAL A 146 -20.81 1.92 -30.94
N GLU A 147 -19.84 2.13 -31.84
CA GLU A 147 -20.11 2.47 -33.24
C GLU A 147 -20.57 1.27 -34.06
N THR A 148 -20.04 0.08 -33.79
CA THR A 148 -20.38 -1.14 -34.55
C THR A 148 -21.47 -1.97 -33.88
N GLY A 149 -21.77 -1.72 -32.60
CA GLY A 149 -22.70 -2.53 -31.81
C GLY A 149 -22.17 -3.92 -31.47
N GLU A 150 -20.90 -4.22 -31.77
CA GLU A 150 -20.34 -5.55 -31.56
C GLU A 150 -19.93 -5.78 -30.11
N THR A 151 -20.40 -6.90 -29.53
CA THR A 151 -20.03 -7.33 -28.19
C THR A 151 -18.93 -8.39 -28.20
N PHE A 152 -17.87 -8.15 -27.45
CA PHE A 152 -16.77 -9.08 -27.27
C PHE A 152 -16.78 -9.70 -25.87
N PRO A 153 -16.37 -10.97 -25.72
CA PRO A 153 -16.34 -11.64 -24.43
C PRO A 153 -15.31 -11.04 -23.46
N SER A 154 -14.31 -10.31 -23.97
CA SER A 154 -13.33 -9.59 -23.15
C SER A 154 -12.59 -8.51 -23.93
N ILE A 155 -11.93 -7.60 -23.21
CA ILE A 155 -10.95 -6.65 -23.80
C ILE A 155 -9.91 -7.37 -24.66
N LYS A 156 -9.50 -8.59 -24.30
CA LYS A 156 -8.53 -9.36 -25.07
C LYS A 156 -9.07 -9.69 -26.46
N ALA A 157 -10.30 -10.20 -26.53
CA ALA A 157 -10.93 -10.58 -27.78
C ALA A 157 -11.15 -9.36 -28.70
N ALA A 158 -11.61 -8.24 -28.13
CA ALA A 158 -11.73 -6.98 -28.87
C ALA A 158 -10.38 -6.48 -29.41
N ALA A 159 -9.35 -6.52 -28.56
CA ALA A 159 -8.00 -6.11 -28.94
C ALA A 159 -7.41 -6.97 -30.06
N GLU A 160 -7.64 -8.29 -30.03
CA GLU A 160 -7.19 -9.20 -31.09
C GLU A 160 -7.95 -8.97 -32.41
N PHE A 161 -9.27 -8.76 -32.34
CA PHE A 161 -10.09 -8.53 -33.54
C PHE A 161 -9.71 -7.24 -34.28
N TYR A 162 -9.55 -6.14 -33.56
CA TYR A 162 -9.18 -4.84 -34.15
C TYR A 162 -7.66 -4.62 -34.23
N ASN A 163 -6.84 -5.62 -33.89
CA ASN A 163 -5.37 -5.53 -33.80
C ASN A 163 -4.89 -4.32 -32.95
N LEU A 164 -5.55 -4.09 -31.82
CA LEU A 164 -5.28 -3.02 -30.86
C LEU A 164 -4.50 -3.55 -29.65
N LYS A 165 -3.84 -2.64 -28.92
CA LYS A 165 -3.21 -2.99 -27.65
C LYS A 165 -4.27 -3.00 -26.53
N ARG A 166 -4.38 -4.13 -25.80
CA ARG A 166 -5.29 -4.27 -24.65
C ARG A 166 -5.27 -3.11 -23.65
N PRO A 167 -4.10 -2.54 -23.27
CA PRO A 167 -4.06 -1.39 -22.37
C PRO A 167 -4.78 -0.16 -22.90
N ASN A 168 -4.84 0.06 -24.22
CA ASN A 168 -5.48 1.23 -24.81
C ASN A 168 -7.01 1.15 -24.68
N ILE A 169 -7.60 -0.01 -24.97
CA ILE A 169 -9.03 -0.26 -24.75
C ILE A 169 -9.35 -0.13 -23.25
N SER A 170 -8.50 -0.71 -22.38
CA SER A 170 -8.66 -0.57 -20.93
C SER A 170 -8.57 0.89 -20.45
N ALA A 171 -7.75 1.72 -21.07
CA ALA A 171 -7.61 3.13 -20.73
C ALA A 171 -8.90 3.90 -21.06
N VAL A 172 -9.51 3.63 -22.22
CA VAL A 172 -10.82 4.20 -22.61
C VAL A 172 -11.90 3.77 -21.62
N LEU A 173 -12.00 2.47 -21.36
CA LEU A 173 -12.97 1.90 -20.41
C LEU A 173 -12.81 2.40 -18.97
N SER A 174 -11.63 2.92 -18.61
CA SER A 174 -11.35 3.49 -17.27
C SER A 174 -11.46 5.01 -17.25
N GLY A 175 -11.85 5.64 -18.37
CA GLY A 175 -11.96 7.10 -18.50
C GLY A 175 -10.63 7.84 -18.62
N ASN A 176 -9.51 7.12 -18.80
CA ASN A 176 -8.19 7.71 -19.02
C ASN A 176 -7.89 7.96 -20.51
N GLY A 177 -8.78 7.54 -21.41
CA GLY A 177 -8.70 7.78 -22.85
C GLY A 177 -10.07 8.06 -23.43
N LYS A 178 -10.15 8.83 -24.50
CA LYS A 178 -11.43 9.16 -25.17
C LYS A 178 -11.85 8.05 -26.14
N THR A 179 -10.92 7.62 -26.99
CA THR A 179 -11.15 6.59 -28.01
C THR A 179 -9.94 5.68 -28.12
N CYS A 180 -10.14 4.47 -28.65
CA CYS A 180 -9.06 3.54 -28.96
C CYS A 180 -9.32 2.94 -30.35
N GLY A 181 -8.38 3.17 -31.28
CA GLY A 181 -8.53 2.72 -32.66
C GLY A 181 -9.64 3.45 -33.43
N GLY A 182 -10.06 4.64 -32.97
CA GLY A 182 -11.18 5.39 -33.55
C GLY A 182 -12.56 5.03 -32.99
N PHE A 183 -12.64 4.04 -32.09
CA PHE A 183 -13.90 3.55 -31.51
C PHE A 183 -14.05 3.92 -30.03
N HIS A 184 -15.30 4.02 -29.60
CA HIS A 184 -15.69 4.12 -28.20
C HIS A 184 -16.00 2.72 -27.65
N TRP A 185 -15.56 2.50 -26.42
CA TRP A 185 -15.61 1.20 -25.77
C TRP A 185 -16.33 1.32 -24.44
N GLU A 186 -17.30 0.43 -24.23
CA GLU A 186 -18.09 0.38 -22.99
C GLU A 186 -18.16 -1.04 -22.43
N TYR A 187 -18.39 -1.17 -21.13
CA TYR A 187 -18.67 -2.47 -20.53
C TYR A 187 -20.14 -2.82 -20.69
N VAL A 188 -20.42 -4.07 -21.08
CA VAL A 188 -21.80 -4.56 -21.28
C VAL A 188 -22.61 -4.60 -19.97
N ASP A 189 -21.93 -4.71 -18.82
CA ASP A 189 -22.57 -4.73 -17.49
C ASP A 189 -23.03 -3.35 -17.00
N GLY A 190 -22.89 -2.30 -17.82
CA GLY A 190 -23.38 -0.94 -17.52
C GLY A 190 -22.68 -0.26 -16.34
N GLN A 191 -21.62 -0.86 -15.80
CA GLN A 191 -20.86 -0.23 -14.72
C GLN A 191 -20.02 0.92 -15.30
N PRO A 192 -20.12 2.12 -14.70
CA PRO A 192 -19.39 3.28 -15.20
C PRO A 192 -17.88 3.06 -15.14
N PRO A 193 -17.11 3.74 -16.00
CA PRO A 193 -15.66 3.77 -15.93
C PRO A 193 -15.21 4.06 -14.49
N GLN A 194 -14.38 3.18 -13.92
CA GLN A 194 -13.76 3.44 -12.62
C GLN A 194 -12.63 4.45 -12.81
N ALA A 195 -12.99 5.72 -12.99
CA ALA A 195 -12.04 6.81 -12.95
C ALA A 195 -11.34 6.79 -11.58
N ARG A 196 -10.03 7.03 -11.58
CA ARG A 196 -9.28 7.18 -10.32
C ARG A 196 -9.85 8.38 -9.56
N SER A 197 -10.07 8.24 -8.26
CA SER A 197 -10.53 9.36 -7.43
C SER A 197 -9.53 10.51 -7.46
N GLU A 198 -10.03 11.73 -7.28
CA GLU A 198 -9.20 12.94 -7.28
C GLU A 198 -8.16 12.89 -6.15
N GLU A 199 -8.54 12.39 -4.98
CA GLU A 199 -7.61 12.09 -3.88
C GLU A 199 -6.47 11.15 -4.29
N PHE A 200 -6.78 10.11 -5.06
CA PHE A 200 -5.77 9.16 -5.52
C PHE A 200 -4.84 9.77 -6.57
N ARG A 201 -5.37 10.62 -7.47
CA ARG A 201 -4.56 11.40 -8.42
C ARG A 201 -3.63 12.35 -7.68
N ASN A 202 -4.14 13.09 -6.70
CA ASN A 202 -3.37 14.03 -5.89
C ASN A 202 -2.33 13.35 -5.00
N LYS A 203 -2.59 12.13 -4.51
CA LYS A 203 -1.61 11.35 -3.74
C LYS A 203 -0.39 10.89 -4.56
N ILE A 204 -0.56 10.69 -5.87
CA ILE A 204 0.50 10.24 -6.78
C ILE A 204 1.13 11.41 -7.54
N GLY A 205 0.37 12.48 -7.76
CA GLY A 205 0.81 13.70 -8.39
C GLY A 205 1.95 14.34 -7.61
N LYS A 206 3.03 14.70 -8.30
CA LYS A 206 4.04 15.59 -7.73
C LYS A 206 3.49 17.00 -7.83
N PRO A 207 3.40 17.75 -6.72
CA PRO A 207 2.92 19.11 -6.75
C PRO A 207 3.86 19.98 -7.60
N VAL A 208 3.27 20.89 -8.37
CA VAL A 208 3.97 21.78 -9.29
C VAL A 208 3.59 23.23 -9.01
N ARG A 209 4.53 24.13 -9.22
CA ARG A 209 4.32 25.56 -9.04
C ARG A 209 4.53 26.28 -10.36
N CYS A 210 3.64 27.23 -10.66
CA CYS A 210 3.85 28.22 -11.70
C CYS A 210 4.70 29.36 -11.11
N ILE A 211 5.86 29.64 -11.70
CA ILE A 211 6.85 30.56 -11.10
C ILE A 211 6.32 32.00 -11.11
N GLU A 212 5.68 32.43 -12.20
CA GLU A 212 5.20 33.81 -12.36
C GLU A 212 3.98 34.12 -11.50
N THR A 213 3.04 33.17 -11.38
CA THR A 213 1.82 33.37 -10.59
C THR A 213 2.01 32.99 -9.13
N GLY A 214 3.04 32.22 -8.82
CA GLY A 214 3.29 31.64 -7.51
C GLY A 214 2.30 30.55 -7.09
N ILE A 215 1.29 30.24 -7.92
CA ILE A 215 0.23 29.27 -7.60
C ILE A 215 0.81 27.86 -7.60
N ILE A 216 0.45 27.12 -6.55
CA ILE A 216 0.82 25.72 -6.37
C ILE A 216 -0.36 24.83 -6.73
N TYR A 217 -0.12 23.88 -7.61
CA TYR A 217 -1.06 22.86 -8.02
C TYR A 217 -0.66 21.51 -7.44
N SER A 218 -1.65 20.69 -7.08
CA SER A 218 -1.42 19.34 -6.54
C SER A 218 -0.73 18.41 -7.54
N SER A 219 -0.85 18.68 -8.84
CA SER A 219 -0.25 17.87 -9.91
C SER A 219 -0.12 18.64 -11.22
N ILE A 220 0.65 18.08 -12.16
CA ILE A 220 0.73 18.58 -13.55
C ILE A 220 -0.65 18.65 -14.19
N SER A 221 -1.52 17.67 -13.97
CA SER A 221 -2.86 17.62 -14.57
C SER A 221 -3.75 18.75 -14.05
N ALA A 222 -3.70 19.03 -12.74
CA ALA A 222 -4.45 20.13 -12.14
C ALA A 222 -3.98 21.50 -12.68
N ALA A 223 -2.68 21.67 -12.88
CA ALA A 223 -2.12 22.84 -13.53
C ALA A 223 -2.53 22.93 -15.01
N ALA A 224 -2.49 21.81 -15.72
CA ALA A 224 -2.82 21.77 -17.14
C ALA A 224 -4.29 22.14 -17.39
N GLU A 225 -5.20 21.65 -16.55
CA GLU A 225 -6.63 21.99 -16.58
C GLU A 225 -6.86 23.48 -16.32
N ALA A 226 -6.20 24.07 -15.31
CA ALA A 226 -6.34 25.49 -14.98
C ALA A 226 -5.88 26.42 -16.12
N PHE A 227 -4.88 26.01 -16.89
CA PHE A 227 -4.34 26.78 -18.01
C PHE A 227 -4.90 26.34 -19.38
N GLY A 228 -5.81 25.36 -19.42
CA GLY A 228 -6.39 24.83 -20.66
C GLY A 228 -5.37 24.18 -21.59
N VAL A 229 -4.28 23.62 -21.05
CA VAL A 229 -3.21 22.94 -21.81
C VAL A 229 -3.22 21.45 -21.59
N THR A 230 -2.42 20.74 -22.38
CA THR A 230 -2.18 19.31 -22.13
C THR A 230 -1.14 19.12 -21.03
N ASP A 231 -1.32 18.09 -20.19
CA ASP A 231 -0.34 17.70 -19.16
C ASP A 231 1.08 17.54 -19.71
N ALA A 232 1.18 17.05 -20.96
CA ALA A 232 2.44 16.88 -21.66
C ALA A 232 3.15 18.22 -21.95
N ALA A 233 2.42 19.31 -22.14
CA ALA A 233 3.01 20.63 -22.40
C ALA A 233 3.78 21.13 -21.17
N ILE A 234 3.17 21.04 -19.99
CA ILE A 234 3.80 21.40 -18.72
C ILE A 234 4.90 20.37 -18.37
N GLY A 235 4.65 19.08 -18.58
CA GLY A 235 5.64 18.02 -18.34
C GLY A 235 6.91 18.16 -19.18
N LYS A 236 6.83 18.68 -20.41
CA LYS A 236 8.00 18.98 -21.25
C LYS A 236 8.86 20.10 -20.66
N VAL A 237 8.26 21.09 -20.01
CA VAL A 237 9.00 22.15 -19.30
C VAL A 237 9.72 21.58 -18.10
N LEU A 238 9.00 20.83 -17.27
CA LEU A 238 9.54 20.20 -16.05
C LEU A 238 10.63 19.17 -16.32
N SER A 239 10.68 18.59 -17.52
CA SER A 239 11.75 17.67 -17.96
C SER A 239 12.88 18.36 -18.72
N GLY A 240 12.84 19.68 -18.86
CA GLY A 240 13.87 20.48 -19.55
C GLY A 240 13.83 20.37 -21.08
N ARG A 241 12.79 19.77 -21.66
CA ARG A 241 12.63 19.67 -23.13
C ARG A 241 12.12 20.96 -23.75
N ASN A 242 11.37 21.75 -22.97
CA ASN A 242 10.88 23.07 -23.35
C ASN A 242 11.26 24.08 -22.25
N GLU A 243 11.40 25.36 -22.62
CA GLU A 243 11.65 26.42 -21.64
C GLU A 243 10.36 26.87 -20.93
N LYS A 244 9.25 26.98 -21.68
CA LYS A 244 7.97 27.50 -21.17
C LYS A 244 6.77 26.71 -21.70
N SER A 245 5.68 26.75 -20.95
CA SER A 245 4.35 26.25 -21.37
C SER A 245 3.33 27.35 -21.11
N CYS A 246 2.58 27.74 -22.15
CA CYS A 246 1.71 28.92 -22.14
C CYS A 246 2.41 30.23 -21.72
N GLY A 247 3.72 30.36 -21.97
CA GLY A 247 4.49 31.53 -21.57
C GLY A 247 4.94 31.54 -20.11
N TYR A 248 4.61 30.50 -19.34
CA TYR A 248 4.97 30.36 -17.92
C TYR A 248 6.06 29.32 -17.69
N HIS A 249 6.84 29.53 -16.63
CA HIS A 249 7.78 28.56 -16.11
C HIS A 249 7.15 27.70 -15.02
N TRP A 250 7.62 26.46 -14.95
CA TRP A 250 7.05 25.44 -14.09
C TRP A 250 8.17 24.74 -13.31
N GLU A 251 7.98 24.55 -12.02
CA GLU A 251 8.89 23.81 -11.16
C GLU A 251 8.15 22.73 -10.35
N PHE A 252 8.84 21.62 -10.04
CA PHE A 252 8.33 20.65 -9.07
C PHE A 252 8.62 21.17 -7.66
N LEU A 253 7.64 21.03 -6.77
CA LEU A 253 7.90 21.19 -5.35
C LEU A 253 8.54 19.89 -4.84
N THR A 254 9.82 19.98 -4.50
CA THR A 254 10.50 18.91 -3.77
C THR A 254 9.88 18.79 -2.39
N ALA A 255 9.34 17.63 -2.08
CA ALA A 255 9.01 17.24 -0.71
C ALA A 255 10.28 17.07 0.14
#